data_AF-A0A835YTR3-F1
#
_entry.id   AF-A0A835YTR3-F1
#
_cell.length_a   1.000
_cell.length_b   1.000
_cell.length_c   1.000
_cell.angle_alpha   90.00
_cell.angle_beta   90.00
_cell.angle_gamma   90.00
#
_symmetry.space_group_name_H-M   'P 1'
#
loop_
_entity.id
_entity.type
_entity.pdbx_description
1 polymer ?
#
loop_
_entity_poly.entity_id
_entity_poly.type
_entity_poly.pdbx_seq_one_letter_code
_entity_poly.pdbx_strand_id
1 'polypeptide(L)'
;MWPYPCIASQVDVYKSKTTRQRYQAALASLAFDGINTDESWVFHSTAHDNIIKIMCGGLCVGGEGGVAIKNGATYGNGVYAATGPATPMTYSTGRGTNQAVILARALHGRAGTRIGQGNSWPAKWDWWVFADSAQLLPVYVVHIVKPS
;
A
#
# COMPACT_ATOMS: atom_id res chain seq x y z
N MET A 1 11.11 -16.29 11.70
CA MET A 1 12.36 -16.54 10.97
C MET A 1 12.00 -17.09 9.61
N TRP A 2 12.33 -16.38 8.52
CA TRP A 2 11.89 -16.73 7.16
C TRP A 2 12.93 -17.66 6.51
N PRO A 3 12.54 -18.83 5.96
CA PRO A 3 13.51 -19.86 5.57
C PRO A 3 14.16 -19.69 4.19
N TYR A 4 13.80 -18.67 3.38
CA TYR A 4 14.36 -18.50 2.04
C TYR A 4 14.80 -17.06 1.78
N PRO A 5 16.11 -16.77 1.57
CA PRO A 5 16.55 -15.43 1.23
C PRO A 5 15.95 -15.04 -0.11
N CYS A 6 15.05 -14.06 -0.13
CA CYS A 6 14.56 -13.48 -1.38
C CYS A 6 15.44 -12.29 -1.75
N ILE A 7 15.73 -12.12 -3.04
CA ILE A 7 16.61 -11.05 -3.52
C ILE A 7 15.78 -10.09 -4.38
N ALA A 8 15.91 -8.79 -4.13
CA ALA A 8 15.39 -7.78 -5.04
C ALA A 8 16.20 -7.83 -6.35
N SER A 9 15.55 -8.19 -7.46
CA SER A 9 16.20 -8.29 -8.76
C SER A 9 16.16 -6.98 -9.54
N GLN A 10 15.10 -6.19 -9.35
CA GLN A 10 14.87 -4.95 -10.06
C GLN A 10 13.99 -4.02 -9.21
N VAL A 11 14.23 -2.71 -9.31
CA VAL A 11 13.39 -1.69 -8.70
C VAL A 11 13.01 -0.66 -9.76
N ASP A 12 11.72 -0.58 -10.07
CA ASP A 12 11.19 0.44 -10.96
C ASP A 12 10.77 1.67 -10.17
N VAL A 13 11.08 2.86 -10.68
CA VAL A 13 10.71 4.14 -10.06
C VAL A 13 9.63 4.82 -10.88
N TYR A 14 8.52 5.17 -10.24
CA TYR A 14 7.40 5.84 -10.87
C TYR A 14 7.27 7.29 -10.39
N LYS A 15 6.93 8.18 -11.33
CA LYS A 15 6.76 9.62 -11.09
C LYS A 15 5.42 10.10 -11.67
N SER A 16 4.32 9.42 -11.31
CA SER A 16 2.99 9.86 -11.75
C SER A 16 2.64 11.23 -11.16
N LYS A 17 2.38 12.21 -12.03
CA LYS A 17 1.96 13.55 -11.63
C LYS A 17 0.61 13.51 -10.92
N THR A 18 -0.31 12.71 -11.45
CA THR A 18 -1.68 12.60 -10.93
C THR A 18 -1.71 12.04 -9.51
N THR A 19 -1.01 10.94 -9.24
CA THR A 19 -0.99 10.34 -7.89
C THR A 19 -0.28 11.25 -6.90
N ARG A 20 0.81 11.91 -7.32
CA ARG A 20 1.53 12.88 -6.50
C ARG A 20 0.66 14.08 -6.13
N GLN A 21 -0.12 14.61 -7.08
CA GLN A 21 -1.04 15.73 -6.82
C GLN A 21 -2.13 15.35 -5.81
N ARG A 22 -2.75 14.16 -5.96
CA ARG A 22 -3.73 13.65 -5.00
C ARG A 22 -3.14 13.51 -3.59
N TYR A 23 -1.94 12.95 -3.51
CA TYR A 23 -1.22 12.80 -2.24
C TYR A 23 -0.88 14.14 -1.58
N GLN A 24 -0.38 15.10 -2.37
CA GLN A 24 -0.08 16.45 -1.89
C GLN A 24 -1.34 17.18 -1.41
N ALA A 25 -2.46 17.00 -2.09
CA ALA A 25 -3.75 17.55 -1.64
C ALA A 25 -4.19 16.93 -0.32
N ALA A 26 -4.06 15.61 -0.14
CA ALA A 26 -4.35 14.94 1.13
C ALA A 26 -3.43 15.43 2.26
N LEU A 27 -2.13 15.55 2.01
CA LEU A 27 -1.15 16.13 2.94
C LEU A 27 -1.55 17.54 3.38
N ALA A 28 -1.90 18.40 2.41
CA ALA A 28 -2.29 19.78 2.68
C ALA A 28 -3.59 19.86 3.48
N SER A 29 -4.57 19.00 3.19
CA SER A 29 -5.83 18.93 3.94
C SER A 29 -5.58 18.53 5.40
N LEU A 30 -4.80 17.47 5.63
CA LEU A 30 -4.46 17.02 6.98
C LEU A 30 -3.72 18.11 7.77
N ALA A 31 -2.75 18.77 7.12
CA ALA A 31 -2.01 19.87 7.74
C ALA A 31 -2.92 21.06 8.11
N PHE A 32 -3.86 21.41 7.22
CA PHE A 32 -4.85 22.46 7.47
C PHE A 32 -5.73 22.16 8.69
N ASP A 33 -6.11 20.89 8.87
CA ASP A 33 -6.90 20.43 10.01
C ASP A 33 -6.09 20.24 11.30
N GLY A 34 -4.79 20.57 11.29
CA GLY A 34 -3.88 20.36 12.42
C GLY A 34 -3.65 18.89 12.76
N ILE A 35 -3.87 17.99 11.79
CA ILE A 35 -3.66 16.55 11.94
C ILE A 35 -2.21 16.22 11.58
N ASN A 36 -1.62 15.24 12.27
CA ASN A 36 -0.26 14.78 11.99
C ASN A 36 -0.09 14.35 10.53
N THR A 37 1.00 14.79 9.92
CA THR A 37 1.38 14.54 8.53
C THR A 37 2.66 13.71 8.40
N ASP A 38 3.13 13.09 9.48
CA ASP A 38 4.27 12.19 9.45
C ASP A 38 4.10 11.11 8.38
N GLU A 39 5.17 10.95 7.60
CA GLU A 39 5.20 10.01 6.48
C GLU A 39 5.93 8.73 6.88
N SER A 40 5.39 7.59 6.46
CA SER A 40 6.05 6.29 6.60
C SER A 40 6.10 5.56 5.27
N TRP A 41 7.06 4.65 5.14
CA TRP A 41 7.09 3.72 4.01
C TRP A 41 6.26 2.49 4.34
N VAL A 42 5.39 2.11 3.40
CA VAL A 42 4.54 0.92 3.51
C VAL A 42 4.58 0.09 2.23
N PHE A 43 4.43 -1.21 2.41
CA PHE A 43 4.40 -2.19 1.34
C PHE A 43 2.96 -2.58 1.02
N HIS A 44 2.65 -2.64 -0.27
CA HIS A 44 1.36 -3.09 -0.79
C HIS A 44 1.57 -4.21 -1.80
N SER A 45 0.89 -5.33 -1.58
CA SER A 45 0.88 -6.45 -2.53
C SER A 45 -0.33 -6.39 -3.43
N THR A 46 -0.11 -6.70 -4.70
CA THR A 46 -1.14 -6.71 -5.73
C THR A 46 -0.82 -7.77 -6.78
N ALA A 47 -1.79 -8.08 -7.63
CA ALA A 47 -1.54 -8.90 -8.81
C ALA A 47 -0.69 -8.12 -9.83
N HIS A 48 0.17 -8.82 -10.57
CA HIS A 48 1.08 -8.20 -11.54
C HIS A 48 0.35 -7.27 -12.53
N ASP A 49 -0.80 -7.70 -13.05
CA ASP A 49 -1.62 -6.95 -14.02
C ASP A 49 -2.19 -5.62 -13.47
N ASN A 50 -2.16 -5.43 -12.15
CA ASN A 50 -2.62 -4.21 -11.50
C ASN A 50 -1.50 -3.20 -11.27
N ILE A 51 -0.23 -3.60 -11.40
CA ILE A 51 0.91 -2.74 -11.04
C ILE A 51 0.88 -1.44 -11.82
N ILE A 52 0.86 -1.49 -13.16
CA ILE A 52 0.86 -0.28 -14.00
C ILE A 52 -0.35 0.61 -13.69
N LYS A 53 -1.53 0.00 -13.50
CA LYS A 53 -2.75 0.74 -13.15
C LYS A 53 -2.58 1.48 -11.83
N ILE A 54 -2.04 0.82 -10.80
CA ILE A 54 -1.81 1.42 -9.48
C ILE A 54 -0.73 2.49 -9.54
N MET A 55 0.41 2.23 -10.19
CA MET A 55 1.51 3.19 -10.23
C MET A 55 1.14 4.46 -11.00
N CYS A 56 0.29 4.35 -12.03
CA CYS A 56 -0.16 5.50 -12.82
C CYS A 56 -1.38 6.21 -12.23
N GLY A 57 -2.37 5.46 -11.71
CA GLY A 57 -3.67 5.98 -11.26
C GLY A 57 -3.82 6.11 -9.74
N GLY A 58 -2.96 5.47 -8.96
CA GLY A 58 -3.03 5.38 -7.50
C GLY A 58 -3.63 4.06 -7.03
N LEU A 59 -3.56 3.82 -5.72
CA LEU A 59 -4.30 2.72 -5.10
C LEU A 59 -5.80 3.04 -5.11
N CYS A 60 -6.64 2.02 -4.90
CA CYS A 60 -8.08 2.18 -4.79
C CYS A 60 -8.60 1.39 -3.59
N VAL A 61 -9.60 1.94 -2.91
CA VAL A 61 -10.34 1.23 -1.86
C VAL A 61 -11.24 0.18 -2.52
N GLY A 62 -11.38 -0.99 -1.89
CA GLY A 62 -12.29 -2.02 -2.38
C GLY A 62 -13.74 -1.51 -2.45
N GLY A 63 -14.44 -1.84 -3.54
CA GLY A 63 -15.80 -1.36 -3.82
C GLY A 63 -15.85 -0.04 -4.58
N GLU A 64 -14.74 0.68 -4.71
CA GLU A 64 -14.66 1.93 -5.48
C GLU A 64 -14.06 1.69 -6.88
N GLY A 65 -14.46 2.50 -7.87
CA GLY A 65 -13.86 2.47 -9.20
C GLY A 65 -13.94 1.12 -9.93
N GLY A 66 -14.92 0.27 -9.58
CA GLY A 66 -15.08 -1.07 -10.15
C GLY A 66 -14.13 -2.13 -9.56
N VAL A 67 -13.36 -1.81 -8.52
CA VAL A 67 -12.52 -2.79 -7.82
C VAL A 67 -13.41 -3.63 -6.91
N ALA A 68 -13.58 -4.92 -7.24
CA ALA A 68 -14.35 -5.82 -6.40
C ALA A 68 -13.78 -5.85 -4.96
N ILE A 69 -14.67 -5.84 -3.96
CA ILE A 69 -14.28 -6.11 -2.57
C ILE A 69 -13.78 -7.55 -2.52
N LYS A 70 -12.47 -7.75 -2.44
CA LYS A 70 -11.88 -9.08 -2.28
C LYS A 70 -11.87 -9.48 -0.80
N ASN A 71 -11.79 -10.79 -0.56
CA ASN A 71 -11.57 -11.41 0.75
C ASN A 71 -10.37 -10.73 1.45
N GLY A 72 -10.66 -9.75 2.30
CA GLY A 72 -9.66 -8.79 2.77
C GLY A 72 -10.26 -7.69 3.65
N ALA A 73 -11.53 -7.33 3.45
CA ALA A 73 -12.25 -6.34 4.26
C ALA A 73 -12.57 -6.76 5.72
N THR A 74 -11.96 -7.84 6.22
CA THR A 74 -12.13 -8.31 7.61
C THR A 74 -11.77 -7.23 8.63
N TYR A 75 -10.84 -6.34 8.29
CA TYR A 75 -10.40 -5.24 9.14
C TYR A 75 -10.94 -3.90 8.64
N GLY A 76 -12.12 -3.88 8.01
CA GLY A 76 -12.76 -2.68 7.48
C GLY A 76 -12.46 -2.42 6.00
N ASN A 77 -13.20 -1.47 5.41
CA ASN A 77 -12.99 -1.09 4.03
C ASN A 77 -11.90 -0.02 3.92
N GLY A 78 -10.90 -0.27 3.07
CA GLY A 78 -9.77 0.63 2.87
C GLY A 78 -8.66 -0.03 2.06
N VAL A 79 -7.54 0.68 1.91
CA VAL A 79 -6.33 0.15 1.28
C VAL A 79 -5.44 -0.50 2.34
N TYR A 80 -5.15 -1.79 2.14
CA TYR A 80 -4.31 -2.58 3.04
C TYR A 80 -2.84 -2.42 2.66
N ALA A 81 -2.01 -2.08 3.65
CA ALA A 81 -0.57 -2.02 3.50
C ALA A 81 0.12 -2.54 4.76
N ALA A 82 1.42 -2.84 4.67
CA ALA A 82 2.21 -3.33 5.79
C ALA A 82 3.45 -2.48 6.00
N THR A 83 3.89 -2.28 7.24
CA THR A 83 5.14 -1.55 7.52
C THR A 83 6.38 -2.41 7.27
N GLY A 84 6.23 -3.73 7.24
CA GLY A 84 7.27 -4.67 6.85
C GLY A 84 7.01 -5.34 5.49
N PRO A 85 8.07 -5.82 4.82
CA PRO A 85 7.92 -6.51 3.54
C PRO A 85 7.43 -7.95 3.71
N ALA A 86 7.61 -8.55 4.89
CA ALA A 86 7.38 -9.98 5.13
C ALA A 86 5.96 -10.41 4.79
N THR A 87 4.97 -9.67 5.27
CA THR A 87 3.58 -10.03 5.00
C THR A 87 3.18 -9.87 3.53
N PRO A 88 3.41 -8.73 2.86
CA PRO A 88 3.06 -8.58 1.45
C PRO A 88 3.72 -9.64 0.56
N MET A 89 4.97 -10.03 0.86
CA MET A 89 5.63 -11.11 0.13
C MET A 89 4.91 -12.46 0.25
N THR A 90 4.25 -12.77 1.38
CA THR A 90 3.45 -14.00 1.48
C THR A 90 2.30 -14.01 0.48
N TYR A 91 1.64 -12.87 0.24
CA TYR A 91 0.53 -12.76 -0.69
C TYR A 91 0.96 -12.75 -2.17
N SER A 92 2.20 -12.37 -2.48
CA SER A 92 2.73 -12.46 -3.84
C SER A 92 3.17 -13.89 -4.21
N THR A 93 3.25 -14.82 -3.25
CA THR A 93 3.80 -16.18 -3.48
C THR A 93 2.89 -17.14 -4.24
N GLY A 94 1.63 -16.80 -4.48
CA GLY A 94 0.65 -17.73 -5.04
C GLY A 94 0.79 -18.07 -6.53
N ARG A 95 1.52 -17.29 -7.34
CA ARG A 95 1.56 -17.48 -8.81
C ARG A 95 2.89 -17.00 -9.44
N GLY A 96 3.82 -17.93 -9.69
CA GLY A 96 4.98 -17.71 -10.56
C GLY A 96 6.32 -17.37 -9.89
N THR A 97 7.36 -17.24 -10.72
CA THR A 97 8.77 -17.00 -10.32
C THR A 97 9.12 -15.53 -10.14
N ASN A 98 8.34 -14.60 -10.72
CA ASN A 98 8.51 -13.16 -10.58
C ASN A 98 7.46 -12.59 -9.64
N GLN A 99 7.88 -12.22 -8.43
CA GLN A 99 7.05 -11.57 -7.44
C GLN A 99 7.34 -10.07 -7.46
N ALA A 100 6.34 -9.23 -7.23
CA ALA A 100 6.54 -7.80 -7.10
C ALA A 100 5.71 -7.24 -5.96
N VAL A 101 6.27 -6.25 -5.26
CA VAL A 101 5.60 -5.48 -4.21
C VAL A 101 5.72 -4.00 -4.49
N ILE A 102 4.67 -3.25 -4.18
CA ILE A 102 4.68 -1.79 -4.30
C ILE A 102 5.17 -1.21 -2.98
N LEU A 103 6.11 -0.27 -3.05
CA LEU A 103 6.53 0.54 -1.92
C LEU A 103 5.97 1.95 -2.08
N ALA A 104 5.19 2.39 -1.09
CA ALA A 104 4.46 3.64 -1.10
C ALA A 104 4.80 4.51 0.11
N ARG A 105 4.72 5.83 -0.05
CA ARG A 105 4.69 6.77 1.10
C ARG A 105 3.27 6.84 1.63
N ALA A 106 3.12 6.86 2.95
CA ALA A 106 1.83 6.82 3.61
C ALA A 106 1.68 7.95 4.63
N LEU A 107 0.52 8.60 4.59
CA LEU A 107 0.04 9.56 5.59
C LEU A 107 -0.92 8.85 6.53
N HIS A 108 -0.54 8.66 7.79
CA HIS A 108 -1.43 8.03 8.77
C HIS A 108 -2.57 8.96 9.20
N GLY A 109 -2.36 10.27 9.16
CA GLY A 109 -3.37 11.24 9.62
C GLY A 109 -3.74 10.97 11.07
N ARG A 110 -5.04 11.03 11.38
CA ARG A 110 -5.57 10.63 12.69
C ARG A 110 -5.67 9.10 12.74
N ALA A 111 -4.63 8.46 13.24
CA ALA A 111 -4.63 7.02 13.45
C ALA A 111 -5.68 6.61 14.48
N GLY A 112 -6.59 5.71 14.10
CA GLY A 112 -7.54 5.07 14.99
C GLY A 112 -6.87 4.01 15.86
N THR A 113 -7.52 3.69 16.98
CA THR A 113 -7.12 2.57 17.85
C THR A 113 -7.91 1.30 17.57
N ARG A 114 -8.93 1.38 16.70
CA ARG A 114 -9.84 0.29 16.34
C ARG A 114 -10.13 0.31 14.84
N ILE A 115 -10.59 -0.83 14.33
CA ILE A 115 -11.02 -1.01 12.95
C ILE A 115 -12.02 0.08 12.56
N GLY A 116 -11.78 0.74 11.43
CA GLY A 116 -12.66 1.74 10.84
C GLY A 116 -12.64 3.12 11.51
N GLN A 117 -11.70 3.37 12.44
CA GLN A 117 -11.59 4.67 13.09
C GLN A 117 -10.49 5.52 12.47
N GLY A 118 -10.80 6.80 12.25
CA GLY A 118 -9.83 7.78 11.79
C GLY A 118 -9.45 7.62 10.31
N ASN A 119 -8.29 8.16 9.94
CA ASN A 119 -7.80 8.11 8.56
C ASN A 119 -7.04 6.81 8.25
N SER A 120 -6.43 6.21 9.28
CA SER A 120 -5.86 4.88 9.18
C SER A 120 -6.05 4.13 10.50
N TRP A 121 -5.98 2.81 10.48
CA TRP A 121 -6.03 2.02 11.71
C TRP A 121 -5.18 0.76 11.58
N PRO A 122 -4.64 0.26 12.72
CA PRO A 122 -3.95 -1.01 12.73
C PRO A 122 -4.95 -2.14 12.47
N ALA A 123 -4.50 -3.14 11.70
CA ALA A 123 -5.21 -4.39 11.50
C ALA A 123 -4.48 -5.52 12.24
N LYS A 124 -3.97 -6.51 11.51
CA LYS A 124 -3.23 -7.64 12.07
C LYS A 124 -1.73 -7.43 11.91
N TRP A 125 -0.96 -7.72 12.97
CA TRP A 125 0.50 -7.66 12.95
C TRP A 125 1.04 -6.28 12.54
N ASP A 126 1.70 -6.19 11.38
CA ASP A 126 2.30 -4.98 10.84
C ASP A 126 1.39 -4.24 9.85
N TRP A 127 0.12 -4.64 9.75
CA TRP A 127 -0.80 -4.10 8.77
C TRP A 127 -1.48 -2.83 9.24
N TRP A 128 -1.65 -1.95 8.29
CA TRP A 128 -2.46 -0.75 8.38
C TRP A 128 -3.48 -0.74 7.26
N VAL A 129 -4.66 -0.24 7.59
CA VAL A 129 -5.72 0.04 6.61
C VAL A 129 -5.87 1.54 6.53
N PHE A 130 -5.81 2.09 5.32
CA PHE A 130 -5.98 3.51 5.04
C PHE A 130 -7.38 3.73 4.45
N ALA A 131 -8.14 4.64 5.06
CA ALA A 131 -9.50 4.95 4.65
C ALA A 131 -9.56 5.56 3.25
N ASP A 132 -8.60 6.43 2.93
CA ASP A 132 -8.51 7.09 1.63
C ASP A 132 -7.24 6.67 0.90
N SER A 133 -7.42 6.22 -0.34
CA SER A 133 -6.33 5.94 -1.27
C SER A 133 -5.36 7.11 -1.50
N ALA A 134 -5.83 8.36 -1.38
CA ALA A 134 -5.00 9.55 -1.54
C ALA A 134 -3.97 9.70 -0.42
N GLN A 135 -4.13 9.02 0.71
CA GLN A 135 -3.12 8.94 1.77
C GLN A 135 -1.88 8.13 1.37
N LEU A 136 -1.91 7.47 0.21
CA LEU A 136 -0.84 6.58 -0.26
C LEU A 136 -0.30 7.05 -1.60
N LEU A 137 1.01 7.26 -1.66
CA LEU A 137 1.74 7.57 -2.89
C LEU A 137 2.58 6.36 -3.31
N PRO A 138 2.16 5.56 -4.30
CA PRO A 138 3.00 4.50 -4.83
C PRO A 138 4.21 5.11 -5.56
N VAL A 139 5.43 4.71 -5.16
CA VAL A 139 6.68 5.27 -5.70
C VAL A 139 7.52 4.21 -6.41
N TYR A 140 7.64 3.02 -5.81
CA TYR A 140 8.50 1.97 -6.34
C TYR A 140 7.73 0.67 -6.54
N VAL A 141 8.18 -0.09 -7.54
CA VAL A 141 7.85 -1.51 -7.69
C VAL A 141 9.14 -2.30 -7.47
N VAL A 142 9.17 -3.12 -6.43
CA VAL A 142 10.31 -3.98 -6.12
C VAL A 142 10.01 -5.37 -6.64
N HIS A 143 10.75 -5.80 -7.66
CA HIS A 143 10.70 -7.15 -8.20
C HIS A 143 11.63 -8.06 -7.40
N ILE A 144 11.12 -9.23 -7.06
CA ILE A 144 11.72 -10.18 -6.14
C ILE A 144 11.79 -11.53 -6.83
N VAL A 145 12.96 -12.15 -6.76
CA VAL A 145 13.21 -13.50 -7.24
C VAL A 145 13.57 -14.41 -6.07
N LYS A 146 13.15 -15.68 -6.18
CA LYS A 146 13.67 -16.72 -5.31
C LYS A 146 15.03 -17.16 -5.88
N PRO A 147 16.09 -17.24 -5.05
CA PRO A 147 17.32 -17.88 -5.49
C PRO A 147 17.03 -19.34 -5.84
N SER A 148 17.67 -19.77 -6.92
CA SER A 148 17.68 -21.14 -7.42
C SER A 148 18.32 -22.10 -6.42
#